data_AF-A0A966E012-F1
#
_entry.id   AF-A0A966E012-F1
#
_cell.length_a   1.000
_cell.length_b   1.000
_cell.length_c   1.000
_cell.angle_alpha   90.00
_cell.angle_beta   90.00
_cell.angle_gamma   90.00
#
_symmetry.space_group_name_H-M   'P 1'
#
loop_
_entity.id
_entity.type
_entity.pdbx_description
1 polymer ?
#
loop_
_entity_poly.entity_id
_entity_poly.type
_entity_poly.pdbx_seq_one_letter_code
_entity_poly.pdbx_strand_id
1 'polypeptide(L)'
;MSNSDQENHQACMNRFIELANQMKDEGIATNVVSTAMMSASAVYATFVLSGGNTGGLTESGVDKVTAGYRQHLQRVQEMRREEEQARSEGSA
;
A
#
# COMPACT_ATOMS: atom_id res chain seq x y z
N MET A 1 -15.86 -7.95 -5.60
CA MET A 1 -14.83 -8.68 -4.84
C MET A 1 -15.57 -9.59 -3.89
N SER A 2 -15.27 -10.89 -3.90
CA SER A 2 -15.85 -11.79 -2.89
C SER A 2 -15.28 -11.44 -1.51
N ASN A 3 -15.95 -11.86 -0.43
CA ASN A 3 -15.40 -11.69 0.93
C ASN A 3 -13.99 -12.32 1.05
N SER A 4 -13.73 -13.42 0.32
CA SER A 4 -12.42 -14.06 0.29
C SER A 4 -11.33 -13.20 -0.34
N ASP A 5 -11.64 -12.42 -1.38
CA ASP A 5 -10.64 -11.55 -2.03
C ASP A 5 -10.22 -10.40 -1.10
N GLN A 6 -11.18 -9.88 -0.32
CA GLN A 6 -10.92 -8.80 0.65
C GLN A 6 -10.09 -9.33 1.83
N GLU A 7 -10.41 -10.51 2.35
CA GLU A 7 -9.64 -11.18 3.40
C GLU A 7 -8.21 -11.49 2.95
N ASN A 8 -8.05 -12.03 1.75
CA ASN A 8 -6.74 -12.31 1.15
C ASN A 8 -5.93 -11.02 0.96
N HIS A 9 -6.58 -9.95 0.50
CA HIS A 9 -5.94 -8.64 0.37
C HIS A 9 -5.43 -8.11 1.73
N GLN A 10 -6.26 -8.19 2.77
CA GLN A 10 -5.86 -7.75 4.12
C GLN A 10 -4.71 -8.59 4.67
N ALA A 11 -4.76 -9.92 4.51
CA ALA A 11 -3.71 -10.82 4.96
C ALA A 11 -2.36 -10.52 4.25
N CYS A 12 -2.38 -10.30 2.94
CA CYS A 12 -1.19 -9.90 2.18
C CYS A 12 -0.65 -8.54 2.64
N MET A 13 -1.53 -7.56 2.86
CA MET A 13 -1.13 -6.23 3.33
C MET A 13 -0.44 -6.30 4.69
N ASN A 14 -1.00 -7.04 5.65
CA ASN A 14 -0.39 -7.22 6.97
C ASN A 14 1.01 -7.83 6.87
N ARG A 15 1.23 -8.82 6.00
CA ARG A 15 2.55 -9.42 5.79
C ARG A 15 3.58 -8.42 5.24
N PHE A 16 3.19 -7.50 4.37
CA PHE A 16 4.09 -6.44 3.91
C PHE A 16 4.46 -5.48 5.05
N ILE A 17 3.50 -5.12 5.90
CA ILE A 17 3.75 -4.27 7.07
C ILE A 17 4.64 -4.96 8.09
N GLU A 18 4.45 -6.25 8.36
CA GLU A 18 5.32 -7.04 9.24
C GLU A 18 6.77 -7.03 8.75
N LEU A 19 6.97 -7.28 7.46
CA LEU A 19 8.31 -7.24 6.86
C LEU A 19 8.95 -5.84 6.95
N ALA A 20 8.17 -4.78 6.73
CA ALA A 20 8.65 -3.41 6.89
C ALA A 20 9.02 -3.10 8.35
N ASN A 21 8.24 -3.60 9.31
CA ASN A 21 8.53 -3.45 10.74
C ASN A 21 9.80 -4.20 11.15
N GLN A 22 10.05 -5.39 10.60
CA GLN A 22 11.30 -6.12 10.83
C GLN A 22 12.51 -5.31 10.39
N MET A 23 12.49 -4.73 9.18
CA MET A 23 13.57 -3.85 8.69
C MET A 23 13.78 -2.62 9.59
N LYS A 24 12.69 -2.04 10.10
CA LYS A 24 12.76 -0.94 11.08
C LYS A 24 13.44 -1.41 12.39
N ASP A 25 13.07 -2.58 12.89
CA ASP A 25 13.60 -3.15 14.13
C ASP A 25 15.08 -3.57 13.98
N GLU A 26 15.54 -3.86 12.76
CA GLU A 26 16.96 -4.04 12.40
C GLU A 26 17.77 -2.72 12.40
N GLY A 27 17.12 -1.58 12.66
CA GLY A 27 17.76 -0.26 12.72
C GLY A 27 17.78 0.51 11.40
N ILE A 28 17.10 0.01 10.36
CA ILE A 28 16.95 0.74 9.10
C ILE A 28 15.98 1.91 9.31
N ALA A 29 16.39 3.10 8.87
CA ALA A 29 15.57 4.29 9.02
C ALA A 29 14.21 4.14 8.32
N THR A 30 13.13 4.52 9.00
CA THR A 30 11.74 4.34 8.52
C THR A 30 11.47 5.01 7.17
N ASN A 31 12.11 6.13 6.88
CA ASN A 31 12.03 6.80 5.57
C ASN A 31 12.63 5.92 4.46
N VAL A 32 13.75 5.24 4.73
CA VAL A 32 14.38 4.30 3.78
C VAL A 32 13.48 3.10 3.54
N VAL A 33 12.94 2.49 4.61
CA VAL A 33 11.99 1.36 4.49
C VAL A 33 10.76 1.76 3.67
N SER A 34 10.22 2.96 3.93
CA SER A 34 9.06 3.51 3.20
C SER A 34 9.36 3.68 1.70
N THR A 35 10.48 4.33 1.36
CA THR A 35 10.89 4.50 -0.04
C THR A 35 11.13 3.15 -0.73
N ALA A 36 11.75 2.20 -0.04
CA ALA A 36 11.98 0.84 -0.57
C ALA A 36 10.67 0.11 -0.86
N MET A 37 9.67 0.19 0.04
CA MET A 37 8.34 -0.39 -0.21
C MET A 37 7.66 0.23 -1.42
N MET A 38 7.72 1.55 -1.57
CA MET A 38 7.16 2.23 -2.74
C MET A 38 7.81 1.73 -4.03
N SER A 39 9.15 1.68 -4.09
CA SER A 39 9.88 1.17 -5.25
C SER A 39 9.57 -0.31 -5.54
N ALA A 40 9.53 -1.16 -4.51
CA ALA A 40 9.19 -2.57 -4.67
C ALA A 40 7.76 -2.75 -5.23
N SER A 41 6.80 -1.96 -4.74
CA SER A 41 5.44 -1.98 -5.26
C SER A 41 5.37 -1.56 -6.73
N ALA A 42 6.14 -0.56 -7.15
CA ALA A 42 6.19 -0.10 -8.53
C ALA A 42 6.79 -1.15 -9.47
N VAL A 43 7.84 -1.86 -9.03
CA VAL A 43 8.41 -3.00 -9.76
C VAL A 43 7.39 -4.13 -9.91
N TYR A 44 6.71 -4.49 -8.83
CA TYR A 44 5.71 -5.56 -8.85
C TYR A 44 4.50 -5.20 -9.73
N ALA A 45 3.99 -3.98 -9.62
CA ALA A 45 2.90 -3.49 -10.46
C ALA A 45 3.29 -3.48 -11.95
N THR A 46 4.52 -3.07 -12.26
CA THR A 46 5.05 -3.12 -13.63
C THR A 46 5.04 -4.55 -14.15
N PHE A 47 5.61 -5.50 -13.40
CA PHE A 47 5.66 -6.92 -13.78
C PHE A 47 4.28 -7.52 -14.05
N VAL A 48 3.31 -7.25 -13.17
CA VAL A 48 1.94 -7.77 -13.31
C VAL A 48 1.25 -7.20 -14.56
N LEU A 49 1.41 -5.90 -14.81
CA LEU A 49 0.69 -5.21 -15.88
C LEU A 49 1.36 -5.33 -17.26
N SER A 50 2.68 -5.51 -17.31
CA SER A 50 3.41 -5.79 -18.56
C SER A 50 3.22 -7.23 -19.04
N GLY A 51 2.60 -8.10 -18.23
CA GLY A 51 2.46 -9.53 -18.53
C GLY A 51 3.74 -10.33 -18.27
N GLY A 52 4.62 -9.86 -17.39
CA GLY A 52 5.82 -10.55 -16.95
C GLY A 52 7.10 -9.74 -17.10
N ASN A 53 8.21 -10.41 -17.45
CA ASN A 53 9.55 -9.79 -17.52
C ASN A 53 9.82 -8.99 -18.81
N THR A 54 8.86 -8.90 -19.72
CA THR A 54 9.05 -8.27 -21.02
C THR A 54 8.31 -6.93 -21.09
N GLY A 55 9.03 -5.84 -20.85
CA GLY A 55 8.56 -4.47 -21.08
C GLY A 55 8.25 -3.67 -19.82
N GLY A 56 8.21 -2.35 -19.97
CA GLY A 56 7.77 -1.41 -18.93
C GLY A 56 6.29 -1.02 -19.11
N LEU A 57 5.77 -0.23 -18.18
CA LEU A 57 4.43 0.35 -18.32
C LEU A 57 4.39 1.36 -19.46
N THR A 58 3.27 1.41 -20.18
CA THR A 58 2.93 2.57 -21.01
C THR A 58 2.63 3.77 -20.10
N GLU A 59 2.63 4.99 -20.65
CA GLU A 59 2.25 6.20 -19.91
C GLU A 59 0.87 6.05 -19.25
N SER A 60 -0.12 5.55 -19.99
CA SER A 60 -1.44 5.23 -19.44
C SER A 60 -1.41 4.16 -18.34
N GLY A 61 -0.46 3.21 -18.39
CA GLY A 61 -0.24 2.23 -17.34
C GLY A 61 0.27 2.87 -16.05
N VAL A 62 1.23 3.79 -16.17
CA VAL A 62 1.74 4.58 -15.02
C VAL A 62 0.61 5.40 -14.39
N ASP A 63 -0.22 6.07 -15.20
CA ASP A 63 -1.36 6.84 -14.70
C ASP A 63 -2.37 5.99 -13.93
N LYS A 64 -2.64 4.77 -14.42
CA LYS A 64 -3.55 3.84 -13.72
C LYS A 64 -3.00 3.40 -12.38
N VAL A 65 -1.71 3.04 -12.31
CA VAL A 65 -1.06 2.62 -11.05
C VAL A 65 -1.06 3.77 -10.04
N THR A 66 -0.68 4.98 -10.49
CA THR A 66 -0.65 6.16 -9.61
C THR A 66 -2.05 6.56 -9.13
N ALA A 67 -3.07 6.47 -9.99
CA ALA A 67 -4.46 6.69 -9.60
C ALA A 67 -4.95 5.66 -8.57
N GLY A 68 -4.61 4.38 -8.75
CA GLY A 68 -4.92 3.34 -7.77
C GLY A 68 -4.27 3.59 -6.41
N TYR A 69 -2.98 3.94 -6.40
CA TYR A 69 -2.28 4.29 -5.16
C TYR A 69 -2.90 5.52 -4.46
N ARG A 70 -3.28 6.55 -5.23
CA ARG A 70 -4.00 7.72 -4.70
C ARG A 70 -5.31 7.32 -4.01
N GLN A 71 -6.09 6.44 -4.62
CA GLN A 71 -7.35 5.96 -4.02
C GLN A 71 -7.11 5.21 -2.71
N HIS A 72 -6.08 4.35 -2.64
CA HIS A 72 -5.71 3.67 -1.41
C HIS A 72 -5.27 4.65 -0.30
N LEU A 73 -4.46 5.66 -0.65
CA LEU A 73 -4.07 6.71 0.29
C LEU A 73 -5.28 7.47 0.82
N GLN A 74 -6.19 7.89 -0.05
CA GLN A 74 -7.42 8.60 0.34
C GLN A 74 -8.23 7.79 1.34
N ARG A 75 -8.44 6.51 1.06
CA ARG A 75 -9.16 5.60 1.97
C ARG A 75 -8.48 5.49 3.35
N VAL A 76 -7.15 5.41 3.40
CA VAL A 76 -6.40 5.40 4.67
C VAL A 76 -6.58 6.71 5.44
N GLN A 77 -6.57 7.85 4.75
CA GLN A 77 -6.80 9.15 5.41
C GLN A 77 -8.23 9.29 5.92
N GLU A 78 -9.22 8.81 5.17
CA GLU A 78 -10.63 8.78 5.60
C GLU A 78 -10.80 7.95 6.87
N MET A 79 -10.30 6.71 6.89
CA MET A 79 -10.37 5.85 8.07
C MET A 79 -9.70 6.49 9.30
N ARG A 80 -8.53 7.11 9.13
CA ARG A 80 -7.84 7.80 10.25
C ARG A 80 -8.67 8.97 10.81
N ARG A 81 -9.34 9.75 9.94
CA ARG A 81 -10.23 10.83 10.38
C ARG A 81 -11.45 10.31 11.13
N GLU A 82 -12.05 9.21 10.65
CA GLU A 82 -13.17 8.56 11.34
C GLU A 82 -12.77 8.06 12.73
N GLU A 83 -11.59 7.43 12.85
CA GLU A 83 -11.04 6.99 14.14
C GLU A 83 -10.76 8.16 15.11
N GLU A 84 -10.23 9.27 14.61
CA GLU A 84 -9.99 10.49 15.39
C GLU A 84 -11.29 11.13 15.87
N GLN A 85 -12.31 11.23 15.01
CA GLN A 85 -13.62 11.76 15.35
C GLN A 85 -14.30 10.90 16.43
N ALA A 86 -14.36 9.58 16.24
CA ALA A 86 -14.93 8.66 17.22
C ALA A 86 -14.21 8.73 18.59
N ARG A 87 -12.89 8.91 18.59
CA ARG A 87 -12.12 9.09 19.83
C ARG A 87 -12.43 10.42 20.52
N SER A 88 -12.65 11.48 19.76
CA SER A 88 -13.00 12.80 20.29
C SER A 88 -14.42 12.85 20.87
N GLU A 89 -15.36 12.13 20.27
CA GLU A 89 -16.76 12.05 20.73
C GLU A 89 -16.92 11.12 21.94
N GLY A 90 -16.14 10.03 22.03
CA GLY A 90 -16.14 9.13 23.19
C GLY A 90 -15.39 9.67 24.42
N SER A 91 -14.72 10.82 24.29
CA SER A 91 -14.00 11.51 25.38
C SER A 91 -14.75 12.75 25.91
N ALA A 92 -15.98 12.97 25.44
CA ALA A 92 -16.89 14.05 25.85
C ALA A 92 -18.10 13.49 26.61
#